data_AF-A0A0G3V569-F1
#
_entry.id   AF-A0A0G3V569-F1
#
_cell.length_a   1.000
_cell.length_b   1.000
_cell.length_c   1.000
_cell.angle_alpha   90.00
_cell.angle_beta   90.00
_cell.angle_gamma   90.00
#
_symmetry.space_group_name_H-M   'P 1'
#
loop_
_entity.id
_entity.type
_entity.pdbx_description
1 polymer ?
#
loop_
_entity_poly.entity_id
_entity_poly.type
_entity_poly.pdbx_seq_one_letter_code
_entity_poly.pdbx_strand_id
1 'polypeptide(L)'
;MATTMTWDEWIRPRQKDLKDDSHGHELDFVEKVLRKVIGLSPESVTHQVAFKDVQGGNRRIDFVIADATMARQIAIEVDGLNKTGEPTTHRDNDNRNSRQNALTAAGYTLVRYTNNQVNNKANDLIAEIENAIAKERAELLRLERLSSDTAHGVASKVAVDTAVVHAATRVAGAEAARVGEAVATEATKRYLEEKGHLATPAASRPATVAPKSSSNGGVIAAVIAVAVVVILIIAISSGGGGGGSSGGGGGSNNNDSQPNSSEVTDPPISSTPSINPDGVAPASYQSCPSDYPLKGNQTGIYHSPGQQYYDQTSPQQCFATPEDAERAGYRASKV
;
A
#
# COMPACT_ATOMS: atom_id res chain seq x y z
N MET A 1 28.87 -2.80 -18.48
CA MET A 1 27.93 -1.74 -18.06
C MET A 1 26.89 -1.63 -19.16
N ALA A 2 25.60 -1.67 -18.83
CA ALA A 2 24.56 -1.42 -19.83
C ALA A 2 24.65 0.05 -20.25
N THR A 3 24.77 0.32 -21.54
CA THR A 3 24.74 1.69 -22.08
C THR A 3 23.29 2.17 -22.00
N THR A 4 23.04 3.20 -21.18
CA THR A 4 21.74 3.84 -21.07
C THR A 4 21.43 4.65 -22.34
N MET A 5 20.25 4.46 -22.93
CA MET A 5 19.81 5.23 -24.10
C MET A 5 19.82 6.75 -23.82
N THR A 6 20.35 7.54 -24.74
CA THR A 6 20.29 9.01 -24.69
C THR A 6 19.01 9.54 -25.33
N TRP A 7 18.61 10.77 -24.97
CA TRP A 7 17.46 11.45 -25.59
C TRP A 7 17.62 11.61 -27.10
N ASP A 8 18.82 11.89 -27.60
CA ASP A 8 19.06 12.04 -29.04
C ASP A 8 18.91 10.69 -29.78
N GLU A 9 19.29 9.58 -29.15
CA GLU A 9 19.05 8.22 -29.68
C GLU A 9 17.57 7.85 -29.65
N TRP A 10 16.82 8.32 -28.64
CA TRP A 10 15.37 8.12 -28.56
C TRP A 10 14.62 8.95 -29.60
N ILE A 11 15.03 10.21 -29.82
CA ILE A 11 14.41 11.15 -30.77
C ILE A 11 14.68 10.75 -32.22
N ARG A 12 15.93 10.40 -32.57
CA ARG A 12 16.35 10.17 -33.97
C ARG A 12 15.41 9.26 -34.80
N PRO A 13 15.01 8.06 -34.34
CA PRO A 13 14.11 7.21 -35.11
C PRO A 13 12.66 7.72 -35.16
N ARG A 14 12.26 8.61 -34.24
CA ARG A 14 10.90 9.15 -34.08
C ARG A 14 10.74 10.57 -34.61
N GLN A 15 11.83 11.19 -35.09
CA GLN A 15 11.86 12.60 -35.42
C GLN A 15 10.84 12.98 -36.50
N LYS A 16 10.56 12.07 -37.45
CA LYS A 16 9.52 12.28 -38.46
C LYS A 16 8.13 12.31 -37.82
N ASP A 17 7.79 11.30 -37.02
CA ASP A 17 6.49 11.17 -36.39
C ASP A 17 6.21 12.31 -35.39
N LEU A 18 7.24 12.74 -34.65
CA LEU A 18 7.18 13.89 -33.73
C LEU A 18 7.06 15.25 -34.44
N LYS A 19 7.38 15.33 -35.75
CA LYS A 19 7.26 16.54 -36.58
C LYS A 19 6.00 16.54 -37.46
N ASP A 20 5.50 15.37 -37.84
CA ASP A 20 4.35 15.19 -38.73
C ASP A 20 3.00 15.52 -38.05
N ASP A 21 2.97 15.86 -36.75
CA ASP A 21 1.80 16.38 -36.00
C ASP A 21 1.37 17.82 -36.45
N SER A 22 1.59 18.12 -37.73
CA SER A 22 1.34 19.38 -38.43
C SER A 22 2.08 20.63 -37.92
N HIS A 23 2.77 20.62 -36.77
CA HIS A 23 3.47 21.82 -36.26
C HIS A 23 4.74 21.54 -35.42
N GLY A 24 5.14 20.28 -35.19
CA GLY A 24 6.32 19.91 -34.41
C GLY A 24 6.15 20.10 -32.90
N HIS A 25 4.92 20.08 -32.39
CA HIS A 25 4.62 20.37 -30.98
C HIS A 25 5.06 19.24 -30.05
N GLU A 26 4.89 17.99 -30.48
CA GLU A 26 5.40 16.82 -29.77
C GLU A 26 6.93 16.83 -29.72
N LEU A 27 7.62 17.17 -30.81
CA LEU A 27 9.08 17.33 -30.79
C LEU A 27 9.51 18.46 -29.84
N ASP A 28 8.84 19.60 -29.90
CA ASP A 28 9.10 20.73 -29.00
C ASP A 28 8.91 20.35 -27.54
N PHE A 29 7.89 19.54 -27.22
CA PHE A 29 7.68 19.05 -25.87
C PHE A 29 8.82 18.16 -25.40
N VAL A 30 9.31 17.24 -26.24
CA VAL A 30 10.47 16.39 -25.91
C VAL A 30 11.72 17.25 -25.69
N GLU A 31 12.00 18.18 -26.60
CA GLU A 31 13.21 19.02 -26.60
C GLU A 31 13.24 20.06 -25.47
N LYS A 32 12.09 20.68 -25.20
CA LYS A 32 12.00 21.78 -24.23
C LYS A 32 11.69 21.29 -22.82
N VAL A 33 10.99 20.15 -22.69
CA VAL A 33 10.46 19.63 -21.42
C VAL A 33 11.06 18.27 -21.08
N LEU A 34 10.66 17.18 -21.75
CA LEU A 34 10.96 15.81 -21.28
C LEU A 34 12.46 15.54 -21.11
N ARG A 35 13.30 15.99 -22.06
CA ARG A 35 14.75 15.79 -21.97
C ARG A 35 15.45 16.51 -20.82
N LYS A 36 14.74 17.44 -20.17
CA LYS A 36 15.23 18.26 -19.05
C LYS A 36 14.64 17.84 -17.71
N VAL A 37 13.71 16.87 -17.68
CA VAL A 37 13.18 16.28 -16.44
C VAL A 37 14.28 15.46 -15.78
N ILE A 38 14.66 15.83 -14.57
CA ILE A 38 15.75 15.17 -13.86
C ILE A 38 15.34 13.75 -13.46
N GLY A 39 16.21 12.78 -13.74
CA GLY A 39 15.96 11.37 -13.39
C GLY A 39 14.93 10.66 -14.26
N LEU A 40 14.46 11.30 -15.35
CA LEU A 40 13.64 10.65 -16.37
C LEU A 40 14.52 9.98 -17.43
N SER A 41 14.42 8.65 -17.54
CA SER A 41 15.08 7.89 -18.59
C SER A 41 14.26 7.94 -19.89
N PRO A 42 14.86 8.15 -21.07
CA PRO A 42 14.15 8.03 -22.34
C PRO A 42 13.48 6.67 -22.54
N GLU A 43 14.06 5.61 -21.95
CA GLU A 43 13.53 4.24 -22.03
C GLU A 43 12.20 4.08 -21.28
N SER A 44 11.93 4.95 -20.30
CA SER A 44 10.66 4.97 -19.56
C SER A 44 9.56 5.74 -20.30
N VAL A 45 9.85 6.32 -21.47
CA VAL A 45 8.91 7.13 -22.24
C VAL A 45 8.49 6.43 -23.52
N THR A 46 7.18 6.23 -23.68
CA THR A 46 6.57 5.70 -24.89
C THR A 46 5.75 6.78 -25.59
N HIS A 47 5.95 6.94 -26.89
CA HIS A 47 5.23 7.87 -27.75
C HIS A 47 4.03 7.20 -28.44
N GLN A 48 2.93 7.93 -28.58
CA GLN A 48 1.72 7.51 -29.31
C GLN A 48 1.14 6.15 -28.87
N VAL A 49 0.84 6.04 -27.57
CA VAL A 49 0.25 4.81 -27.01
C VAL A 49 -1.22 4.73 -27.38
N ALA A 50 -1.59 3.68 -28.12
CA ALA A 50 -2.99 3.40 -28.42
C ALA A 50 -3.71 2.88 -27.17
N PHE A 51 -4.91 3.42 -26.90
CA PHE A 51 -5.80 2.88 -25.88
C PHE A 51 -7.24 2.86 -26.39
N LYS A 52 -8.03 1.92 -25.89
CA LYS A 52 -9.48 1.88 -26.14
C LYS A 52 -10.20 2.56 -24.99
N ASP A 53 -11.04 3.54 -25.29
CA ASP A 53 -11.91 4.13 -24.27
C ASP A 53 -13.02 3.16 -23.86
N VAL A 54 -13.77 3.53 -22.82
CA VAL A 54 -14.87 2.72 -22.27
C VAL A 54 -16.01 2.47 -23.26
N GLN A 55 -16.07 3.24 -24.35
CA GLN A 55 -17.06 3.10 -25.42
C GLN A 55 -16.49 2.29 -26.61
N GLY A 56 -15.26 1.78 -26.50
CA GLY A 56 -14.56 1.05 -27.57
C GLY A 56 -13.93 1.95 -28.63
N GLY A 57 -13.90 3.27 -28.41
CA GLY A 57 -13.26 4.23 -29.30
C GLY A 57 -11.74 4.12 -29.23
N ASN A 58 -11.08 4.18 -30.39
CA ASN A 58 -9.62 4.20 -30.48
C ASN A 58 -9.10 5.61 -30.16
N ARG A 59 -8.24 5.70 -29.15
CA ARG A 59 -7.59 6.92 -28.68
C ARG A 59 -6.07 6.75 -28.70
N ARG A 60 -5.32 7.85 -28.73
CA ARG A 60 -3.85 7.82 -28.76
C ARG A 60 -3.24 8.83 -27.81
N ILE A 61 -2.62 8.35 -26.74
CA ILE A 61 -1.91 9.17 -25.75
C ILE A 61 -0.59 9.64 -26.38
N ASP A 62 -0.30 10.93 -26.31
CA ASP A 62 0.91 11.49 -26.95
C ASP A 62 2.18 10.92 -26.32
N PHE A 63 2.26 10.93 -24.99
CA PHE A 63 3.34 10.28 -24.26
C PHE A 63 2.84 9.53 -23.03
N VAL A 64 3.48 8.40 -22.73
CA VAL A 64 3.31 7.68 -21.46
C VAL A 64 4.67 7.55 -20.80
N ILE A 65 4.75 7.94 -19.53
CA ILE A 65 5.87 7.67 -18.65
C ILE A 65 5.52 6.47 -17.78
N ALA A 66 6.33 5.43 -17.84
CA ALA A 66 6.15 4.21 -17.07
C ALA A 66 7.49 3.57 -16.72
N ASP A 67 7.67 3.24 -15.45
CA ASP A 67 8.71 2.34 -15.00
C ASP A 67 8.21 1.47 -13.82
N ALA A 68 8.98 0.46 -13.43
CA ALA A 68 8.61 -0.48 -12.37
C ALA A 68 8.58 0.14 -10.96
N THR A 69 8.99 1.40 -10.82
CA THR A 69 9.04 2.12 -9.54
C THR A 69 7.80 2.98 -9.30
N MET A 70 6.84 3.01 -10.22
CA MET A 70 5.64 3.85 -10.15
C MET A 70 4.38 3.03 -9.81
N ALA A 71 3.50 3.58 -8.96
CA ALA A 71 2.20 2.98 -8.66
C ALA A 71 1.26 2.99 -9.87
N ARG A 72 1.29 4.09 -10.63
CA ARG A 72 0.53 4.26 -11.87
C ARG A 72 1.43 4.86 -12.94
N GLN A 73 1.11 4.53 -14.19
CA GLN A 73 1.73 5.15 -15.35
C GLN A 73 1.19 6.57 -15.53
N ILE A 74 2.02 7.48 -16.02
CA ILE A 74 1.63 8.87 -16.25
C ILE A 74 1.33 9.04 -17.74
N ALA A 75 0.07 9.37 -18.06
CA ALA A 75 -0.35 9.75 -19.40
C ALA A 75 -0.20 11.27 -19.58
N ILE A 76 0.50 11.68 -20.63
CA ILE A 76 0.70 13.08 -20.98
C ILE A 76 0.01 13.37 -22.32
N GLU A 77 -0.85 14.37 -22.32
CA GLU A 77 -1.48 14.92 -23.52
C GLU A 77 -0.93 16.32 -23.77
N VAL A 78 -0.36 16.54 -24.95
CA VAL A 78 0.09 17.85 -25.42
C VAL A 78 -0.99 18.37 -26.38
N ASP A 79 -2.03 18.95 -25.78
CA ASP A 79 -3.18 19.44 -26.52
C ASP A 79 -2.86 20.78 -27.22
N GLY A 80 -3.06 20.81 -28.53
CA GLY A 80 -3.37 22.07 -29.20
C GLY A 80 -4.77 22.54 -28.77
N LEU A 81 -4.89 23.80 -28.33
CA LEU A 81 -6.10 24.56 -28.69
C LEU A 81 -6.25 24.45 -30.22
N ASN A 82 -7.49 24.47 -30.73
CA ASN A 82 -7.68 24.38 -32.17
C ASN A 82 -6.74 25.37 -32.88
N LYS A 83 -6.10 24.86 -33.93
CA LYS A 83 -5.02 25.54 -34.67
C LYS A 83 -5.47 26.87 -35.32
N THR A 84 -6.73 27.23 -35.15
CA THR A 84 -7.43 28.39 -35.70
C THR A 84 -7.77 29.46 -34.66
N GLY A 85 -7.60 29.21 -33.36
CA GLY A 85 -8.01 30.13 -32.29
C GLY A 85 -9.53 30.29 -32.18
N GLU A 86 -10.29 29.37 -32.79
CA GLU A 86 -11.74 29.34 -32.73
C GLU A 86 -12.20 28.96 -31.31
N PRO A 87 -13.38 29.39 -30.85
CA PRO A 87 -13.95 28.89 -29.62
C PRO A 87 -14.08 27.36 -29.66
N THR A 88 -13.71 26.66 -28.58
CA THR A 88 -13.98 25.22 -28.48
C THR A 88 -15.49 25.01 -28.47
N THR A 89 -15.97 24.06 -29.28
CA THR A 89 -17.40 23.75 -29.28
C THR A 89 -17.79 22.95 -28.04
N HIS A 90 -19.08 22.92 -27.71
CA HIS A 90 -19.58 22.02 -26.65
C HIS A 90 -19.17 20.56 -26.90
N ARG A 91 -19.20 20.12 -28.17
CA ARG A 91 -18.76 18.77 -28.58
C ARG A 91 -17.27 18.53 -28.31
N ASP A 92 -16.41 19.53 -28.53
CA ASP A 92 -14.97 19.41 -28.25
C ASP A 92 -14.70 19.30 -26.75
N ASN A 93 -15.45 20.06 -25.95
CA ASN A 93 -15.37 20.00 -24.50
C ASN A 93 -15.87 18.64 -23.98
N ASP A 94 -17.00 18.13 -24.49
CA ASP A 94 -17.52 16.80 -24.13
C ASP A 94 -16.54 15.68 -24.51
N ASN A 95 -15.90 15.79 -25.68
CA ASN A 95 -14.89 14.85 -26.11
C ASN A 95 -13.63 14.90 -25.22
N ARG A 96 -13.18 16.10 -24.84
CA ARG A 96 -12.04 16.29 -23.92
C ARG A 96 -12.34 15.68 -22.54
N ASN A 97 -13.54 15.92 -22.01
CA ASN A 97 -14.01 15.39 -20.73
C ASN A 97 -14.11 13.87 -20.77
N SER A 98 -14.70 13.31 -21.83
CA SER A 98 -14.83 11.86 -22.01
C SER A 98 -13.46 11.18 -22.06
N ARG A 99 -12.50 11.78 -22.77
CA ARG A 99 -11.12 11.30 -22.85
C ARG A 99 -10.41 11.32 -21.50
N GLN A 100 -10.57 12.40 -20.74
CA GLN A 100 -10.01 12.51 -19.39
C GLN A 100 -10.55 11.39 -18.47
N ASN A 101 -11.87 11.22 -18.43
CA ASN A 101 -12.48 10.19 -17.60
C ASN A 101 -12.01 8.78 -18.00
N ALA A 102 -11.85 8.51 -19.31
CA ALA A 102 -11.38 7.22 -19.80
C ALA A 102 -9.92 6.93 -19.39
N LEU A 103 -9.04 7.93 -19.46
CA LEU A 103 -7.64 7.78 -19.03
C LEU A 103 -7.53 7.53 -17.52
N THR A 104 -8.28 8.28 -16.72
CA THR A 104 -8.34 8.06 -15.26
C THR A 104 -8.93 6.68 -14.93
N ALA A 105 -9.99 6.27 -15.61
CA ALA A 105 -10.61 4.94 -15.42
C ALA A 105 -9.67 3.80 -15.83
N ALA A 106 -8.81 4.02 -16.83
CA ALA A 106 -7.77 3.08 -17.23
C ALA A 106 -6.58 3.02 -16.25
N GLY A 107 -6.60 3.80 -15.17
CA GLY A 107 -5.60 3.76 -14.10
C GLY A 107 -4.39 4.67 -14.33
N TYR A 108 -4.44 5.58 -15.30
CA TYR A 108 -3.36 6.55 -15.52
C TYR A 108 -3.46 7.74 -14.56
N THR A 109 -2.30 8.26 -14.17
CA THR A 109 -2.19 9.66 -13.74
C THR A 109 -2.13 10.53 -14.99
N LEU A 110 -3.15 11.36 -15.20
CA LEU A 110 -3.26 12.22 -16.37
C LEU A 110 -2.70 13.61 -16.08
N VAL A 111 -1.78 14.08 -16.93
CA VAL A 111 -1.37 15.49 -17.01
C VAL A 111 -1.57 16.00 -18.45
N ARG A 112 -2.03 17.25 -18.59
CA ARG A 112 -2.33 17.83 -19.91
C ARG A 112 -1.70 19.20 -20.04
N TYR A 113 -1.10 19.46 -21.19
CA TYR A 113 -0.39 20.70 -21.47
C TYR A 113 -0.82 21.31 -22.78
N THR A 114 -1.02 22.62 -22.79
CA THR A 114 -1.25 23.35 -24.04
C THR A 114 0.07 23.66 -24.73
N ASN A 115 0.07 23.79 -26.06
CA ASN A 115 1.25 24.24 -26.82
C ASN A 115 1.80 25.59 -26.32
N ASN A 116 0.92 26.47 -25.85
CA ASN A 116 1.31 27.75 -25.24
C ASN A 116 2.11 27.54 -23.94
N GLN A 117 1.71 26.60 -23.09
CA GLN A 117 2.48 26.24 -21.90
C GLN A 117 3.82 25.60 -22.26
N VAL A 118 3.87 24.71 -23.25
CA VAL A 118 5.13 24.11 -23.72
C VAL A 118 6.12 25.19 -24.16
N ASN A 119 5.65 26.21 -24.88
CA ASN A 119 6.50 27.27 -25.39
C ASN A 119 6.91 28.31 -24.34
N ASN A 120 6.01 28.67 -23.43
CA ASN A 120 6.20 29.83 -22.56
C ASN A 120 6.41 29.48 -21.08
N LYS A 121 6.20 28.20 -20.70
CA LYS A 121 6.22 27.72 -19.31
C LYS A 121 6.91 26.36 -19.17
N ALA A 122 7.92 26.09 -20.00
CA ALA A 122 8.61 24.79 -20.02
C ALA A 122 9.16 24.39 -18.63
N ASN A 123 9.70 25.33 -17.86
CA ASN A 123 10.24 25.04 -16.51
C ASN A 123 9.14 24.62 -15.52
N ASP A 124 7.96 25.25 -15.59
CA ASP A 124 6.82 24.87 -14.75
C ASP A 124 6.36 23.45 -15.10
N LEU A 125 6.30 23.14 -16.40
CA LEU A 125 5.95 21.81 -16.90
C LEU A 125 6.95 20.73 -16.46
N ILE A 126 8.25 21.02 -16.51
CA ILE A 126 9.30 20.12 -16.01
C ILE A 126 9.02 19.80 -14.54
N ALA A 127 8.81 20.82 -13.71
CA ALA A 127 8.56 20.63 -12.28
C ALA A 127 7.26 19.86 -12.01
N GLU A 128 6.20 20.11 -12.77
CA GLU A 128 4.94 19.36 -12.65
C GLU A 128 5.13 17.87 -12.97
N ILE A 129 5.90 17.54 -14.00
CA ILE A 129 6.20 16.16 -14.39
C ILE A 129 7.09 15.49 -13.34
N GLU A 130 8.13 16.17 -12.83
CA GLU A 130 8.96 15.68 -11.73
C GLU A 130 8.12 15.34 -10.49
N ASN A 131 7.19 16.24 -10.13
CA ASN A 131 6.27 16.02 -9.02
C ASN A 131 5.31 14.86 -9.26
N ALA A 132 4.79 14.70 -10.49
CA ALA A 132 3.93 13.57 -10.83
C ALA A 132 4.70 12.24 -10.69
N ILE A 133 5.93 12.17 -11.20
CA ILE A 133 6.82 11.00 -11.06
C ILE A 133 7.08 10.70 -9.58
N ALA A 134 7.46 11.70 -8.80
CA ALA A 134 7.75 11.53 -7.37
C ALA A 134 6.52 11.03 -6.59
N LYS A 135 5.32 11.55 -6.90
CA LYS A 135 4.08 11.10 -6.28
C LYS A 135 3.75 9.65 -6.60
N GLU A 136 3.87 9.22 -7.86
CA GLU A 136 3.58 7.81 -8.20
C GLU A 136 4.60 6.85 -7.59
N ARG A 137 5.87 7.26 -7.47
CA ARG A 137 6.90 6.47 -6.77
C ARG A 137 6.63 6.36 -5.27
N ALA A 138 6.28 7.47 -4.63
CA ALA A 138 5.93 7.48 -3.21
C ALA A 138 4.67 6.67 -2.92
N GLU A 139 3.68 6.72 -3.81
CA GLU A 139 2.46 5.91 -3.67
C GLU A 139 2.76 4.41 -3.78
N LEU A 140 3.67 3.99 -4.65
CA LEU A 140 4.05 2.57 -4.75
C LEU A 140 4.64 2.09 -3.42
N LEU A 141 5.60 2.84 -2.87
CA LEU A 141 6.21 2.53 -1.58
C LEU A 141 5.18 2.52 -0.44
N ARG A 142 4.18 3.41 -0.49
CA ARG A 142 3.08 3.45 0.48
C ARG A 142 2.21 2.19 0.38
N LEU A 143 1.84 1.78 -0.83
CA LEU A 143 1.04 0.58 -1.09
C LEU A 143 1.78 -0.69 -0.70
N GLU A 144 3.07 -0.78 -0.99
CA GLU A 144 3.94 -1.90 -0.56
C GLU A 144 4.01 -2.01 0.96
N ARG A 145 4.16 -0.89 1.67
CA ARG A 145 4.16 -0.87 3.14
C ARG A 145 2.81 -1.33 3.71
N LEU A 146 1.70 -0.81 3.20
CA LEU A 146 0.36 -1.22 3.64
C LEU A 146 0.08 -2.71 3.38
N SER A 147 0.53 -3.22 2.23
CA SER A 147 0.43 -4.65 1.91
C SER A 147 1.25 -5.49 2.90
N SER A 148 2.47 -5.06 3.22
CA SER A 148 3.31 -5.73 4.20
C SER A 148 2.68 -5.73 5.59
N ASP A 149 2.19 -4.60 6.08
CA ASP A 149 1.57 -4.48 7.40
C ASP A 149 0.31 -5.36 7.51
N THR A 150 -0.49 -5.41 6.45
CA THR A 150 -1.65 -6.30 6.36
C THR A 150 -1.23 -7.77 6.41
N ALA A 151 -0.20 -8.16 5.65
CA ALA A 151 0.32 -9.53 5.65
C ALA A 151 0.88 -9.93 7.03
N HIS A 152 1.61 -9.03 7.69
CA HIS A 152 2.11 -9.24 9.06
C HIS A 152 0.96 -9.39 10.06
N GLY A 153 -0.08 -8.56 9.96
CA GLY A 153 -1.28 -8.65 10.79
C GLY A 153 -2.01 -10.00 10.65
N VAL A 154 -2.21 -10.45 9.40
CA VAL A 154 -2.83 -11.75 9.11
C VAL A 154 -1.98 -12.91 9.64
N ALA A 155 -0.66 -12.90 9.42
CA ALA A 155 0.24 -13.93 9.91
C ALA A 155 0.26 -14.00 11.44
N SER A 156 0.27 -12.85 12.13
CA SER A 156 0.20 -12.78 13.59
C SER A 156 -1.10 -13.38 14.12
N LYS A 157 -2.24 -13.06 13.50
CA LYS A 157 -3.54 -13.65 13.88
C LYS A 157 -3.54 -15.18 13.74
N VAL A 158 -3.04 -15.71 12.62
CA VAL A 158 -2.97 -17.16 12.37
C VAL A 158 -2.09 -17.85 13.42
N ALA A 159 -0.97 -17.24 13.82
CA ALA A 159 -0.10 -17.78 14.85
C ALA A 159 -0.80 -17.85 16.22
N VAL A 160 -1.55 -16.81 16.58
CA VAL A 160 -2.36 -16.79 17.82
C VAL A 160 -3.43 -17.87 17.80
N ASP A 161 -4.20 -17.98 16.71
CA ASP A 161 -5.26 -18.98 16.57
C ASP A 161 -4.67 -20.40 16.67
N THR A 162 -3.53 -20.65 16.03
CA THR A 162 -2.81 -21.94 16.10
C THR A 162 -2.35 -22.26 17.53
N ALA A 163 -1.81 -21.27 18.25
CA ALA A 163 -1.37 -21.44 19.63
C ALA A 163 -2.55 -21.77 20.57
N VAL A 164 -3.70 -21.14 20.37
CA VAL A 164 -4.94 -21.42 21.11
C VAL A 164 -5.40 -22.85 20.87
N VAL A 165 -5.43 -23.31 19.62
CA VAL A 165 -5.80 -24.71 19.27
C VAL A 165 -4.83 -25.71 19.91
N HIS A 166 -3.53 -25.45 19.86
CA HIS A 166 -2.53 -26.29 20.53
C HIS A 166 -2.73 -26.34 22.05
N ALA A 167 -3.03 -25.20 22.68
CA ALA A 167 -3.31 -25.15 24.11
C ALA A 167 -4.58 -25.94 24.48
N ALA A 168 -5.67 -25.77 23.74
CA ALA A 168 -6.92 -26.51 23.94
C ALA A 168 -6.71 -28.03 23.80
N THR A 169 -5.94 -28.45 22.79
CA THR A 169 -5.62 -29.87 22.56
C THR A 169 -4.84 -30.48 23.72
N ARG A 170 -3.89 -29.73 24.32
CA ARG A 170 -3.15 -30.19 25.50
C ARG A 170 -4.05 -30.34 26.73
N VAL A 171 -4.96 -29.40 26.96
CA VAL A 171 -5.90 -29.46 28.09
C VAL A 171 -6.82 -30.67 27.94
N ALA A 172 -7.40 -30.88 26.76
CA ALA A 172 -8.24 -32.04 26.47
C ALA A 172 -7.49 -33.36 26.65
N GLY A 173 -6.24 -33.44 26.17
CA GLY A 173 -5.39 -34.63 26.37
C GLY A 173 -5.08 -34.90 27.84
N ALA A 174 -4.80 -33.86 28.63
CA ALA A 174 -4.55 -33.99 30.07
C ALA A 174 -5.80 -34.43 30.85
N GLU A 175 -6.98 -33.91 30.51
CA GLU A 175 -8.24 -34.39 31.10
C GLU A 175 -8.55 -35.83 30.71
N ALA A 176 -8.39 -36.20 29.44
CA ALA A 176 -8.60 -37.57 28.99
C ALA A 176 -7.67 -38.56 29.73
N ALA A 177 -6.41 -38.18 29.95
CA ALA A 177 -5.47 -38.98 30.74
C ALA A 177 -5.93 -39.14 32.21
N ARG A 178 -6.36 -38.04 32.86
CA ARG A 178 -6.88 -38.08 34.24
C ARG A 178 -8.13 -38.95 34.37
N VAL A 179 -9.06 -38.85 33.43
CA VAL A 179 -10.27 -39.67 33.41
C VAL A 179 -9.91 -41.15 33.18
N GLY A 180 -9.00 -41.43 32.23
CA GLY A 180 -8.51 -42.78 31.98
C GLY A 180 -7.88 -43.44 33.21
N GLU A 181 -7.05 -42.70 33.96
CA GLU A 181 -6.43 -43.18 35.20
C GLU A 181 -7.45 -43.42 36.32
N ALA A 182 -8.43 -42.53 36.47
CA ALA A 182 -9.52 -42.69 37.43
C ALA A 182 -10.38 -43.92 37.13
N VAL A 183 -10.74 -44.13 35.86
CA VAL A 183 -11.50 -45.30 35.40
C VAL A 183 -10.71 -46.59 35.63
N ALA A 184 -9.42 -46.61 35.33
CA ALA A 184 -8.56 -47.78 35.55
C ALA A 184 -8.43 -48.13 37.05
N THR A 185 -8.34 -47.12 37.91
CA THR A 185 -8.28 -47.29 39.36
C THR A 185 -9.58 -47.87 39.90
N GLU A 186 -10.73 -47.34 39.49
CA GLU A 186 -12.05 -47.83 39.91
C GLU A 186 -12.31 -49.27 39.41
N ALA A 187 -11.94 -49.59 38.16
CA ALA A 187 -12.05 -50.95 37.64
C ALA A 187 -11.18 -51.95 38.42
N THR A 188 -9.96 -51.54 38.79
CA THR A 188 -9.06 -52.36 39.62
C THR A 188 -9.64 -52.60 41.01
N LYS A 189 -10.21 -51.55 41.63
CA LYS A 189 -10.87 -51.66 42.94
C LYS A 189 -12.04 -52.66 42.91
N ARG A 190 -12.93 -52.55 41.91
CA ARG A 190 -14.05 -53.49 41.74
C ARG A 190 -13.59 -54.93 41.56
N TYR A 191 -12.55 -55.17 40.75
CA TYR A 191 -11.98 -56.50 40.55
C TYR A 191 -11.43 -57.11 41.85
N LEU A 192 -10.76 -56.29 42.67
CA LEU A 192 -10.24 -56.74 43.98
C LEU A 192 -11.35 -57.00 45.00
N GLU A 193 -12.42 -56.19 45.01
CA GLU A 193 -13.59 -56.40 45.87
C GLU A 193 -14.35 -57.69 45.50
N GLU A 194 -14.53 -57.95 44.20
CA GLU A 194 -15.15 -59.18 43.68
C GLU A 194 -14.33 -60.43 44.05
N LYS A 195 -12.99 -60.36 43.96
CA LYS A 195 -12.10 -61.45 44.37
C LYS A 195 -11.95 -61.59 45.89
N GLY A 196 -12.06 -60.50 46.65
CA GLY A 196 -12.01 -60.50 48.11
C GLY A 196 -13.23 -61.18 48.75
N HIS A 197 -14.40 -61.08 48.11
CA HIS A 197 -15.62 -61.78 48.56
C HIS A 197 -15.60 -63.31 48.29
N LEU A 198 -14.64 -63.82 47.53
CA LEU A 198 -14.46 -65.26 47.27
C LEU A 198 -13.54 -65.98 48.28
N ALA A 199 -13.04 -65.27 49.30
CA ALA A 199 -12.19 -65.84 50.33
C ALA A 199 -12.98 -66.25 51.59
N THR A 200 -13.74 -67.35 51.51
CA THR A 200 -14.04 -68.18 52.69
C THR A 200 -13.64 -69.63 52.40
N PRO A 201 -13.06 -70.37 53.36
CA PRO A 201 -12.51 -71.68 53.09
C PRO A 201 -13.61 -72.74 53.23
N ALA A 202 -13.99 -73.36 52.13
CA ALA A 202 -14.75 -74.61 52.16
C ALA A 202 -14.04 -75.66 51.31
N ALA A 203 -13.65 -76.74 51.98
CA ALA A 203 -12.97 -77.88 51.42
C ALA A 203 -13.86 -78.71 50.47
N SER A 204 -13.17 -79.40 49.56
CA SER A 204 -13.47 -80.71 48.94
C SER A 204 -13.90 -80.78 47.46
N ARG A 205 -12.96 -81.39 46.70
CA ARG A 205 -13.05 -82.25 45.50
C ARG A 205 -13.48 -81.67 44.14
N PRO A 206 -13.00 -82.29 43.03
CA PRO A 206 -12.91 -81.63 41.72
C PRO A 206 -14.10 -81.99 40.82
N ALA A 207 -14.59 -80.99 40.08
CA ALA A 207 -15.43 -81.21 38.91
C ALA A 207 -15.09 -80.16 37.83
N THR A 208 -14.82 -80.67 36.64
CA THR A 208 -14.53 -79.99 35.39
C THR A 208 -15.70 -79.13 34.90
N VAL A 209 -15.48 -77.83 34.68
CA VAL A 209 -16.34 -76.97 33.82
C VAL A 209 -15.48 -75.94 33.08
N ALA A 210 -15.73 -75.81 31.78
CA ALA A 210 -15.05 -74.95 30.80
C ALA A 210 -15.20 -73.43 31.06
N PRO A 211 -14.27 -72.57 30.58
CA PRO A 211 -14.39 -71.13 30.78
C PRO A 211 -15.38 -70.51 29.78
N LYS A 212 -16.38 -69.78 30.30
CA LYS A 212 -17.18 -68.84 29.50
C LYS A 212 -16.38 -67.55 29.30
N SER A 213 -16.28 -67.15 28.04
CA SER A 213 -15.76 -65.87 27.57
C SER A 213 -16.51 -64.70 28.20
N SER A 214 -15.77 -63.85 28.92
CA SER A 214 -16.21 -62.52 29.35
C SER A 214 -15.88 -61.54 28.22
N SER A 215 -16.90 -60.93 27.62
CA SER A 215 -16.77 -60.04 26.48
C SER A 215 -16.37 -58.63 26.92
N ASN A 216 -15.14 -58.22 26.60
CA ASN A 216 -14.63 -56.85 26.73
C ASN A 216 -15.32 -55.82 25.82
N GLY A 217 -16.47 -56.15 25.22
CA GLY A 217 -17.16 -55.32 24.22
C GLY A 217 -17.82 -54.06 24.79
N GLY A 218 -18.22 -54.05 26.07
CA GLY A 218 -18.92 -52.91 26.66
C GLY A 218 -18.03 -51.68 26.90
N VAL A 219 -16.77 -51.88 27.27
CA VAL A 219 -15.84 -50.78 27.58
C VAL A 219 -15.33 -50.11 26.29
N ILE A 220 -15.10 -50.91 25.24
CA ILE A 220 -14.65 -50.41 23.93
C ILE A 220 -15.76 -49.56 23.28
N ALA A 221 -17.03 -49.97 23.39
CA ALA A 221 -18.15 -49.20 22.86
C ALA A 221 -18.35 -47.83 23.54
N ALA A 222 -18.12 -47.75 24.86
CA ALA A 222 -18.24 -46.49 25.61
C ALA A 222 -17.14 -45.49 25.27
N VAL A 223 -15.89 -45.95 25.09
CA VAL A 223 -14.76 -45.07 24.71
C VAL A 223 -14.93 -44.49 23.30
N ILE A 224 -15.44 -45.29 22.36
CA ILE A 224 -15.74 -44.83 21.00
C ILE A 224 -16.85 -43.78 21.01
N ALA A 225 -17.90 -43.96 21.82
CA ALA A 225 -19.00 -43.00 21.92
C ALA A 225 -18.54 -41.62 22.46
N VAL A 226 -17.66 -41.60 23.47
CA VAL A 226 -17.12 -40.33 24.02
C VAL A 226 -16.20 -39.64 23.01
N ALA A 227 -15.35 -40.39 22.29
CA ALA A 227 -14.49 -39.83 21.25
C ALA A 227 -15.30 -39.18 20.10
N VAL A 228 -16.41 -39.81 19.69
CA VAL A 228 -17.29 -39.26 18.64
C VAL A 228 -17.97 -37.97 19.10
N VAL A 229 -18.42 -37.88 20.35
CA VAL A 229 -19.05 -36.66 20.90
C VAL A 229 -18.05 -35.50 20.99
N VAL A 230 -16.80 -35.77 21.41
CA VAL A 230 -15.75 -34.74 21.47
C VAL A 230 -15.39 -34.23 20.06
N ILE A 231 -15.30 -35.12 19.07
CA ILE A 231 -15.06 -34.72 17.67
C ILE A 231 -16.23 -33.89 17.12
N LEU A 232 -17.48 -34.22 17.48
CA LEU A 232 -18.66 -33.44 17.10
C LEU A 232 -18.67 -32.03 17.72
N ILE A 233 -18.21 -31.87 18.95
CA ILE A 233 -18.14 -30.56 19.63
C ILE A 233 -17.08 -29.67 18.98
N ILE A 234 -15.94 -30.24 18.52
CA ILE A 234 -14.88 -29.50 17.81
C ILE A 234 -15.34 -29.09 16.39
N ALA A 235 -16.20 -29.88 15.74
CA ALA A 235 -16.74 -29.56 14.43
C ALA A 235 -17.80 -28.43 14.45
N ILE A 236 -18.49 -28.22 15.57
CA ILE A 236 -19.52 -27.16 15.70
C ILE A 236 -18.89 -25.79 16.00
N SER A 237 -17.73 -25.74 16.66
CA SER A 237 -17.03 -24.48 16.97
C SER A 237 -16.20 -23.89 15.82
N SER A 238 -16.13 -24.58 14.68
CA SER A 238 -15.40 -24.14 13.47
C SER A 238 -16.31 -23.79 12.29
N GLY A 239 -17.62 -23.79 12.46
CA GLY A 239 -18.61 -23.48 11.42
C GLY A 239 -19.19 -22.07 11.48
N GLY A 240 -18.62 -21.14 10.69
CA GLY A 240 -19.35 -20.14 9.91
C GLY A 240 -20.13 -19.02 10.61
N GLY A 241 -19.62 -17.80 10.51
CA GLY A 241 -20.37 -16.56 10.74
C GLY A 241 -19.83 -15.42 9.88
N GLY A 242 -20.22 -15.41 8.59
CA GLY A 242 -19.98 -14.30 7.67
C GLY A 242 -21.24 -13.45 7.47
N GLY A 243 -21.05 -12.17 7.13
CA GLY A 243 -22.02 -11.36 6.39
C GLY A 243 -22.75 -10.29 7.21
N GLY A 244 -22.25 -9.04 7.12
CA GLY A 244 -22.97 -7.84 7.55
C GLY A 244 -22.55 -6.65 6.70
N SER A 245 -23.17 -6.52 5.52
CA SER A 245 -23.05 -5.39 4.59
C SER A 245 -24.31 -4.52 4.70
N SER A 246 -24.12 -3.24 5.01
CA SER A 246 -25.07 -2.13 4.85
C SER A 246 -24.24 -0.86 4.98
N GLY A 247 -24.23 0.14 4.11
CA GLY A 247 -25.24 0.67 3.20
C GLY A 247 -25.08 2.19 3.32
N GLY A 248 -24.89 2.87 2.19
CA GLY A 248 -24.37 4.24 2.11
C GLY A 248 -25.31 5.37 2.57
N GLY A 249 -24.78 6.58 2.51
CA GLY A 249 -25.53 7.84 2.68
C GLY A 249 -24.61 9.05 2.67
N GLY A 250 -24.41 9.65 1.50
CA GLY A 250 -23.73 10.94 1.34
C GLY A 250 -24.63 12.12 1.73
N GLY A 251 -24.02 13.30 1.88
CA GLY A 251 -24.73 14.56 2.03
C GLY A 251 -23.87 15.69 2.59
N SER A 252 -23.20 16.42 1.69
CA SER A 252 -22.52 17.68 1.99
C SER A 252 -23.51 18.84 2.15
N ASN A 253 -23.25 19.76 3.10
CA ASN A 253 -22.90 21.19 2.86
C ASN A 253 -23.32 22.15 3.99
N ASN A 254 -22.28 22.82 4.51
CA ASN A 254 -22.09 24.26 4.75
C ASN A 254 -22.74 25.04 5.90
N ASN A 255 -21.83 25.74 6.62
CA ASN A 255 -21.90 27.01 7.36
C ASN A 255 -22.92 27.12 8.51
N ASP A 256 -22.64 27.74 9.66
CA ASP A 256 -21.70 28.80 9.99
C ASP A 256 -21.54 28.87 11.54
N SER A 257 -20.47 29.53 11.98
CA SER A 257 -20.34 30.25 13.26
C SER A 257 -20.18 29.50 14.60
N GLN A 258 -18.97 29.66 15.13
CA GLN A 258 -18.48 29.61 16.52
C GLN A 258 -19.48 30.08 17.61
N PRO A 259 -19.35 29.62 18.88
CA PRO A 259 -18.27 30.11 19.75
C PRO A 259 -17.61 29.11 20.73
N ASN A 260 -16.32 29.38 20.94
CA ASN A 260 -15.49 29.29 22.16
C ASN A 260 -16.05 28.60 23.43
N SER A 261 -15.32 27.62 24.00
CA SER A 261 -14.59 27.75 25.29
C SER A 261 -13.92 26.44 25.77
N SER A 262 -12.65 26.57 26.17
CA SER A 262 -11.99 25.94 27.34
C SER A 262 -11.59 24.45 27.34
N GLU A 263 -10.32 24.23 27.00
CA GLU A 263 -9.25 23.79 27.92
C GLU A 263 -9.45 22.50 28.76
N VAL A 264 -8.85 21.40 28.28
CA VAL A 264 -8.18 20.38 29.11
C VAL A 264 -6.91 19.93 28.38
N THR A 265 -5.76 20.44 28.80
CA THR A 265 -4.45 20.06 28.25
C THR A 265 -3.88 18.85 28.99
N ASP A 266 -3.70 17.75 28.26
CA ASP A 266 -2.81 16.65 28.64
C ASP A 266 -1.33 17.14 28.66
N PRO A 267 -0.46 16.52 29.48
CA PRO A 267 0.93 16.93 29.62
C PRO A 267 1.75 16.76 28.32
N PRO A 268 2.75 17.61 28.07
CA PRO A 268 3.49 17.63 26.80
C PRO A 268 4.43 16.44 26.71
N ILE A 269 4.15 15.52 25.78
CA ILE A 269 5.14 14.55 25.31
C ILE A 269 6.09 15.30 24.37
N SER A 270 7.26 15.64 24.90
CA SER A 270 8.38 16.20 24.15
C SER A 270 8.92 15.16 23.17
N SER A 271 8.59 15.32 21.89
CA SER A 271 9.30 14.66 20.78
C SER A 271 10.09 15.72 20.03
N THR A 272 11.35 15.93 20.39
CA THR A 272 12.28 16.72 19.56
C THR A 272 12.44 16.03 18.20
N PRO A 273 12.19 16.71 17.07
CA PRO A 273 12.47 16.16 15.75
C PRO A 273 13.97 15.93 15.62
N SER A 274 14.36 14.75 15.15
CA SER A 274 15.75 14.46 14.76
C SER A 274 16.10 15.32 13.54
N ILE A 275 16.71 16.49 13.77
CA ILE A 275 17.20 17.38 12.71
C ILE A 275 18.26 16.63 11.88
N ASN A 276 17.94 16.34 10.62
CA ASN A 276 18.89 15.79 9.64
C ASN A 276 19.90 16.87 9.17
N PRO A 277 21.19 16.72 9.49
CA PRO A 277 22.25 17.66 9.10
C PRO A 277 22.52 17.70 7.59
N ASP A 278 22.08 16.71 6.82
CA ASP A 278 22.27 16.69 5.36
C ASP A 278 21.12 17.40 4.62
N GLY A 279 20.17 18.00 5.34
CA GLY A 279 18.97 18.61 4.76
C GLY A 279 17.92 17.59 4.33
N VAL A 280 16.78 18.10 3.85
CA VAL A 280 15.61 17.30 3.43
C VAL A 280 15.10 17.74 2.07
N ALA A 281 14.28 16.88 1.46
CA ALA A 281 13.54 17.25 0.27
C ALA A 281 12.55 18.40 0.56
N PRO A 282 12.31 19.31 -0.40
CA PRO A 282 11.27 20.32 -0.28
C PRO A 282 9.88 19.73 -0.02
N ALA A 283 9.05 20.47 0.71
CA ALA A 283 7.64 20.13 0.89
C ALA A 283 6.82 20.44 -0.37
N SER A 284 7.24 21.44 -1.17
CA SER A 284 6.69 21.75 -2.48
C SER A 284 7.70 22.53 -3.34
N TYR A 285 7.33 22.86 -4.59
CA TYR A 285 8.16 23.65 -5.52
C TYR A 285 8.57 25.04 -4.97
N GLN A 286 7.83 25.59 -4.01
CA GLN A 286 8.14 26.90 -3.40
C GLN A 286 8.30 26.85 -1.88
N SER A 287 8.18 25.68 -1.25
CA SER A 287 8.18 25.59 0.22
C SER A 287 9.08 24.48 0.74
N CYS A 288 9.81 24.81 1.79
CA CYS A 288 10.45 23.82 2.62
C CYS A 288 9.54 23.40 3.79
N PRO A 289 9.75 22.23 4.40
CA PRO A 289 9.16 21.91 5.70
C PRO A 289 9.51 23.01 6.73
N SER A 290 8.64 23.21 7.72
CA SER A 290 8.79 24.28 8.73
C SER A 290 10.12 24.22 9.48
N ASP A 291 10.63 23.00 9.72
CA ASP A 291 11.85 22.76 10.47
C ASP A 291 13.12 22.92 9.60
N TYR A 292 12.96 23.16 8.29
CA TYR A 292 14.04 23.28 7.31
C TYR A 292 13.90 24.53 6.44
N PRO A 293 13.83 25.75 7.01
CA PRO A 293 13.37 26.92 6.29
C PRO A 293 14.33 27.44 5.20
N LEU A 294 15.58 26.99 5.12
CA LEU A 294 16.54 27.50 4.13
C LEU A 294 16.38 26.80 2.78
N LYS A 295 16.15 27.56 1.72
CA LYS A 295 15.93 27.06 0.36
C LYS A 295 17.23 27.01 -0.44
N GLY A 296 17.84 25.83 -0.58
CA GLY A 296 18.97 25.58 -1.48
C GLY A 296 18.50 25.33 -2.91
N ASN A 297 18.96 26.12 -3.88
CA ASN A 297 18.57 26.02 -5.29
C ASN A 297 19.60 25.29 -6.16
N GLN A 298 19.26 25.04 -7.43
CA GLN A 298 20.09 24.26 -8.36
C GLN A 298 21.49 24.84 -8.61
N THR A 299 21.68 26.13 -8.37
CA THR A 299 22.95 26.84 -8.61
C THR A 299 23.90 26.79 -7.40
N GLY A 300 23.57 25.99 -6.38
CA GLY A 300 24.35 25.91 -5.15
C GLY A 300 24.23 27.16 -4.27
N ILE A 301 23.09 27.86 -4.33
CA ILE A 301 22.81 29.04 -3.49
C ILE A 301 21.68 28.72 -2.53
N TYR A 302 21.85 29.00 -1.24
CA TYR A 302 20.75 28.95 -0.29
C TYR A 302 20.19 30.34 0.01
N HIS A 303 18.87 30.38 0.24
CA HIS A 303 18.13 31.58 0.61
C HIS A 303 17.45 31.38 1.96
N SER A 304 17.55 32.39 2.83
CA SER A 304 16.90 32.42 4.15
C SER A 304 15.58 33.20 4.10
N PRO A 305 14.59 32.88 4.96
CA PRO A 305 13.34 33.65 5.06
C PRO A 305 13.61 35.15 5.19
N GLY A 306 12.85 35.96 4.45
CA GLY A 306 12.98 37.42 4.44
C GLY A 306 14.03 37.98 3.46
N GLN A 307 14.82 37.15 2.78
CA GLN A 307 15.68 37.62 1.69
C GLN A 307 14.87 37.92 0.41
N GLN A 308 15.34 38.88 -0.40
CA GLN A 308 14.64 39.39 -1.59
C GLN A 308 14.13 38.29 -2.53
N TYR A 309 14.90 37.21 -2.70
CA TYR A 309 14.57 36.12 -3.62
C TYR A 309 13.95 34.90 -2.94
N TYR A 310 13.77 34.90 -1.62
CA TYR A 310 13.34 33.72 -0.87
C TYR A 310 12.02 33.12 -1.38
N ASP A 311 11.00 33.96 -1.62
CA ASP A 311 9.69 33.50 -2.08
C ASP A 311 9.69 33.08 -3.55
N GLN A 312 10.66 33.54 -4.33
CA GLN A 312 10.84 33.19 -5.75
C GLN A 312 11.74 31.96 -5.92
N THR A 313 12.56 31.64 -4.92
CA THR A 313 13.47 30.50 -4.97
C THR A 313 12.68 29.20 -4.94
N SER A 314 12.90 28.37 -5.96
CA SER A 314 12.52 26.97 -5.94
C SER A 314 13.64 26.14 -5.29
N PRO A 315 13.40 25.56 -4.10
CA PRO A 315 14.40 24.72 -3.44
C PRO A 315 14.54 23.37 -4.17
N GLN A 316 15.78 22.90 -4.35
CA GLN A 316 16.10 21.49 -4.58
C GLN A 316 16.34 20.75 -3.26
N GLN A 317 16.82 21.46 -2.23
CA GLN A 317 17.13 20.91 -0.92
C GLN A 317 16.86 21.97 0.14
N CYS A 318 16.34 21.52 1.29
CA CYS A 318 15.94 22.36 2.38
C CYS A 318 16.79 22.08 3.62
N PHE A 319 17.30 23.13 4.25
CA PHE A 319 18.23 23.02 5.39
C PHE A 319 17.65 23.66 6.64
N ALA A 320 17.97 23.05 7.80
CA ALA A 320 17.59 23.58 9.09
C ALA A 320 18.45 24.81 9.44
N THR A 321 19.76 24.76 9.14
CA THR A 321 20.72 25.82 9.45
C THR A 321 21.60 26.21 8.26
N PRO A 322 22.17 27.42 8.26
CA PRO A 322 23.18 27.83 7.28
C PRO A 322 24.38 26.88 7.22
N GLU A 323 24.85 26.40 8.38
CA GLU A 323 25.99 25.51 8.48
C GLU A 323 25.75 24.16 7.78
N ASP A 324 24.50 23.68 7.81
CA ASP A 324 24.09 22.46 7.10
C ASP A 324 24.12 22.68 5.58
N ALA A 325 23.60 23.82 5.11
CA ALA A 325 23.64 24.18 3.70
C ALA A 325 25.08 24.34 3.19
N GLU A 326 25.96 24.96 3.97
CA GLU A 326 27.36 25.18 3.62
C GLU A 326 28.16 23.88 3.58
N ARG A 327 27.92 22.98 4.54
CA ARG A 327 28.50 21.64 4.52
C ARG A 327 28.03 20.80 3.32
N ALA A 328 26.78 21.01 2.88
CA ALA A 328 26.24 20.42 1.66
C ALA A 328 26.74 21.10 0.36
N GLY A 329 27.62 22.10 0.46
CA GLY A 329 28.26 22.75 -0.69
C GLY A 329 27.48 23.95 -1.25
N TYR A 330 26.45 24.42 -0.55
CA TYR A 330 25.73 25.64 -0.92
C TYR A 330 26.41 26.87 -0.33
N ARG A 331 26.36 27.98 -1.04
CA ARG A 331 26.78 29.29 -0.51
C ARG A 331 25.57 30.19 -0.25
N ALA A 332 25.71 31.13 0.66
CA ALA A 332 24.67 32.12 0.92
C ALA A 332 24.33 32.94 -0.34
N SER A 333 23.06 33.31 -0.49
CA SER A 333 22.66 34.36 -1.44
C SER A 333 23.36 35.67 -1.09
N LYS A 334 23.81 36.40 -2.11
CA LYS A 334 24.24 37.78 -1.92
C LYS A 334 22.99 38.59 -1.62
N VAL A 335 22.97 39.23 -0.45
CA VAL A 335 21.88 40.13 -0.01
C VAL A 335 21.94 41.46 -0.76
#